data_AF-A0A940DHK8-F1
#
_entry.id   AF-A0A940DHK8-F1
#
_cell.length_a   1.000
_cell.length_b   1.000
_cell.length_c   1.000
_cell.angle_alpha   90.00
_cell.angle_beta   90.00
_cell.angle_gamma   90.00
#
_symmetry.space_group_name_H-M   'P 1'
#
loop_
_entity.id
_entity.type
_entity.pdbx_description
1 polymer ?
#
loop_
_entity_poly.entity_id
_entity_poly.type
_entity_poly.pdbx_seq_one_letter_code
_entity_poly.pdbx_strand_id
1 'polypeptide(L)'
;MKVMRKVLYILVAVFAAVPLWASQQEWEKASALYADKDYEGAAAIYRELLNKGESPELYYNYANALYKTGNLGAAVLNYERALRLDPNNEDARFNLDFVNGKITDKIVPIERFFLYEWVDALGKVLTTNQWAWTSVVAFALFLALALTYLFSRRRWLRKSAFFVALFLFVVSAVSFAYAFSTKRILEERADAIVMSGSVSVKSSPDESGTELFVLHEGTKVTIISVVGEWGEIRIADGNVGWMSLGDIERI
;
A
#
# COMPACT_ATOMS: atom_id res chain seq x y z
N MET A 1 -11.31 20.60 43.87
CA MET A 1 -11.39 19.56 42.81
C MET A 1 -11.52 20.10 41.38
N LYS A 2 -12.47 21.00 41.05
CA LYS A 2 -12.63 21.50 39.67
C LYS A 2 -11.41 22.28 39.11
N VAL A 3 -10.69 23.02 39.95
CA VAL A 3 -9.50 23.80 39.56
C VAL A 3 -8.30 22.90 39.26
N MET A 4 -8.00 21.90 40.11
CA MET A 4 -6.94 20.92 39.85
C MET A 4 -7.16 20.12 38.56
N ARG A 5 -8.41 19.77 38.25
CA ARG A 5 -8.76 19.10 36.97
C ARG A 5 -8.46 19.99 35.76
N LYS A 6 -8.79 21.29 35.82
CA LYS A 6 -8.48 22.24 34.74
C LYS A 6 -6.97 22.43 34.54
N VAL A 7 -6.19 22.53 35.62
CA VAL A 7 -4.73 22.63 35.55
C VAL A 7 -4.11 21.38 34.94
N LEU A 8 -4.62 20.20 35.31
CA LEU A 8 -4.19 18.93 34.72
C LEU A 8 -4.46 18.87 33.21
N TYR A 9 -5.65 19.30 32.75
CA TYR A 9 -5.95 19.35 31.32
C TYR A 9 -5.04 20.30 30.55
N ILE A 10 -4.70 21.46 31.14
CA ILE A 10 -3.79 22.42 30.52
C ILE A 10 -2.37 21.84 30.43
N LEU A 11 -1.87 21.21 31.50
CA LEU A 11 -0.53 20.60 31.48
C LEU A 11 -0.43 19.44 30.49
N VAL A 12 -1.48 18.61 30.38
CA VAL A 12 -1.55 17.54 29.38
C VAL A 12 -1.61 18.11 27.96
N ALA A 13 -2.38 19.18 27.74
CA ALA A 13 -2.44 19.85 26.43
C ALA A 13 -1.11 20.50 26.04
N VAL A 14 -0.41 21.14 26.98
CA VAL A 14 0.92 21.72 26.74
C VAL A 14 1.95 20.64 26.45
N PHE A 15 1.95 19.54 27.22
CA PHE A 15 2.89 18.44 27.00
C PHE A 15 2.63 17.71 25.67
N ALA A 16 1.38 17.63 25.23
CA ALA A 16 1.02 17.08 23.92
C ALA A 16 1.35 18.04 22.75
N ALA A 17 1.40 19.36 22.98
CA ALA A 17 1.67 20.34 21.94
C ALA A 17 3.17 20.48 21.61
N VAL A 18 4.08 20.27 22.57
CA VAL A 18 5.53 20.42 22.36
C VAL A 18 6.09 19.50 21.26
N PRO A 19 5.75 18.19 21.19
CA PRO A 19 6.22 17.32 20.12
C PRO A 19 5.74 17.74 18.73
N LEU A 20 4.50 18.22 18.62
CA LEU A 20 3.88 18.66 17.36
C LEU A 20 4.56 19.93 16.81
N TRP A 21 4.96 20.85 17.69
CA TRP A 21 5.67 22.06 17.30
C TRP A 21 7.09 21.75 16.82
N ALA A 22 7.78 20.83 17.50
CA ALA A 22 9.12 20.41 17.10
C ALA A 22 9.13 19.72 15.71
N SER A 23 8.17 18.83 15.45
CA SER A 23 8.05 18.18 14.12
C SER A 23 7.71 19.18 13.01
N GLN A 24 6.86 20.18 13.30
CA GLN A 24 6.53 21.22 12.34
C GLN A 24 7.75 22.07 11.96
N GLN A 25 8.58 22.44 12.95
CA GLN A 25 9.80 23.21 12.72
C GLN A 25 10.82 22.43 11.88
N GLU A 26 10.99 21.14 12.17
CA GLU A 26 11.85 20.24 11.38
C GLU A 26 11.35 20.08 9.94
N TRP A 27 10.03 19.96 9.75
CA TRP A 27 9.41 19.91 8.42
C TRP A 27 9.70 21.16 7.58
N GLU A 28 9.51 22.34 8.17
CA GLU A 28 9.80 23.62 7.52
C GLU A 28 11.29 23.75 7.19
N LYS A 29 12.17 23.31 8.09
CA LYS A 29 13.61 23.28 7.86
C LYS A 29 13.98 22.35 6.69
N ALA A 30 13.44 21.13 6.65
CA ALA A 30 13.68 20.20 5.56
C ALA A 30 13.20 20.76 4.22
N SER A 31 12.02 21.39 4.21
CA SER A 31 11.45 22.04 3.02
C SER A 31 12.31 23.21 2.54
N ALA A 32 12.87 24.01 3.47
CA ALA A 32 13.79 25.09 3.15
C ALA A 32 15.11 24.58 2.57
N LEU A 33 15.70 23.53 3.14
CA LEU A 33 16.90 22.89 2.58
C LEU A 33 16.63 22.34 1.18
N TYR A 34 15.48 21.70 0.97
CA TYR A 34 15.07 21.21 -0.34
C TYR A 34 14.95 22.37 -1.36
N ALA A 35 14.36 23.49 -0.95
CA ALA A 35 14.23 24.69 -1.79
C ALA A 35 15.59 25.32 -2.13
N ASP A 36 16.56 25.25 -1.19
CA ASP A 36 17.94 25.67 -1.39
C ASP A 36 18.79 24.65 -2.18
N LYS A 37 18.18 23.53 -2.60
CA LYS A 37 18.81 22.40 -3.31
C LYS A 37 19.81 21.60 -2.47
N ASP A 38 19.82 21.80 -1.15
CA ASP A 38 20.49 20.90 -0.21
C ASP A 38 19.60 19.66 0.03
N TYR A 39 19.61 18.77 -0.97
CA TYR A 39 18.79 17.57 -0.96
C TYR A 39 19.27 16.53 0.05
N GLU A 40 20.58 16.46 0.31
CA GLU A 40 21.15 15.56 1.32
C GLU A 40 20.72 15.99 2.73
N GLY A 41 20.82 17.29 3.04
CA GLY A 41 20.34 17.86 4.29
C GLY A 41 18.84 17.69 4.48
N ALA A 42 18.04 17.92 3.43
CA ALA A 42 16.61 17.68 3.46
C ALA A 42 16.28 16.20 3.72
N ALA A 43 16.93 15.27 3.01
CA ALA A 43 16.76 13.84 3.16
C ALA A 43 17.08 13.37 4.59
N ALA A 44 18.15 13.89 5.19
CA ALA A 44 18.52 13.56 6.56
C ALA A 44 17.42 13.93 7.58
N ILE A 45 16.84 15.13 7.45
CA ILE A 45 15.76 15.58 8.35
C ILE A 45 14.47 14.79 8.09
N TYR A 46 14.10 14.53 6.83
CA TYR A 46 12.92 13.71 6.55
C TYR A 46 13.04 12.30 7.13
N ARG A 47 14.23 11.69 7.08
CA ARG A 47 14.49 10.40 7.73
C ARG A 47 14.32 10.47 9.25
N GLU A 48 14.75 11.55 9.90
CA GLU A 48 14.53 11.74 11.34
C GLU A 48 13.05 11.93 11.68
N LEU A 49 12.31 12.66 10.86
CA LEU A 49 10.87 12.86 11.01
C LEU A 49 10.10 11.53 10.89
N LEU A 50 10.52 10.62 10.01
CA LEU A 50 9.90 9.31 9.85
C LEU A 50 9.95 8.47 11.14
N ASN A 51 10.97 8.67 11.99
CA ASN A 51 11.04 8.01 13.30
C ASN A 51 9.98 8.52 14.30
N LYS A 52 9.37 9.68 14.03
CA LYS A 52 8.36 10.32 14.89
C LYS A 52 6.93 10.06 14.42
N GLY A 53 6.75 9.74 13.14
CA GLY A 53 5.47 9.39 12.55
C GLY A 53 5.56 9.31 11.03
N GLU A 54 4.73 8.44 10.46
CA GLU A 54 4.62 8.25 9.02
C GLU A 54 3.47 9.08 8.45
N SER A 55 3.68 9.67 7.27
CA SER A 55 2.61 10.27 6.48
C SER A 55 2.90 10.12 4.98
N PRO A 56 1.87 10.10 4.13
CA PRO A 56 2.07 10.06 2.68
C PRO A 56 2.98 11.20 2.18
N GLU A 57 2.78 12.41 2.69
CA GLU A 57 3.54 13.60 2.30
C GLU A 57 5.00 13.53 2.73
N LEU A 58 5.27 12.98 3.92
CA LEU A 58 6.62 12.81 4.42
C LEU A 58 7.41 11.81 3.57
N TYR A 59 6.80 10.66 3.26
CA TYR A 59 7.40 9.68 2.36
C TYR A 59 7.61 10.25 0.95
N TYR A 60 6.63 10.97 0.41
CA TYR A 60 6.74 11.62 -0.89
C TYR A 60 7.89 12.65 -0.95
N ASN A 61 8.00 13.53 0.04
CA ASN A 61 9.07 14.53 0.10
C ASN A 61 10.45 13.91 0.34
N TYR A 62 10.53 12.86 1.15
CA TYR A 62 11.76 12.11 1.33
C TYR A 62 12.20 11.43 0.03
N ALA A 63 11.26 10.80 -0.69
CA ALA A 63 11.51 10.19 -2.00
C ALA A 63 11.99 11.22 -3.02
N ASN A 64 11.39 12.42 -3.04
CA ASN A 64 11.84 13.53 -3.88
C ASN A 64 13.28 13.93 -3.59
N ALA A 65 13.68 13.99 -2.31
CA ALA A 65 15.05 14.32 -1.91
C ALA A 65 16.04 13.22 -2.30
N LEU A 66 15.70 11.95 -2.04
CA LEU A 66 16.49 10.77 -2.42
C LEU A 66 16.70 10.66 -3.93
N TYR A 67 15.65 10.95 -4.71
CA TYR A 67 15.76 10.99 -6.16
C TYR A 67 16.77 12.05 -6.62
N LYS A 68 16.75 13.24 -6.00
CA LYS A 68 17.66 14.34 -6.34
C LYS A 68 19.13 14.06 -5.96
N THR A 69 19.37 13.19 -4.97
CA THR A 69 20.71 12.72 -4.60
C THR A 69 21.14 11.46 -5.36
N GLY A 70 20.30 10.95 -6.27
CA GLY A 70 20.60 9.79 -7.11
C GLY A 70 20.38 8.43 -6.45
N ASN A 71 19.80 8.40 -5.25
CA ASN A 71 19.44 7.15 -4.57
C ASN A 71 18.09 6.66 -5.09
N LEU A 72 18.10 5.99 -6.25
CA LEU A 72 16.90 5.62 -6.98
C LEU A 72 16.09 4.56 -6.23
N GLY A 73 16.73 3.58 -5.62
CA GLY A 73 16.06 2.50 -4.90
C GLY A 73 15.31 2.99 -3.68
N ALA A 74 15.96 3.83 -2.87
CA ALA A 74 15.27 4.44 -1.73
C ALA A 74 14.18 5.43 -2.19
N ALA A 75 14.37 6.13 -3.32
CA ALA A 75 13.31 6.97 -3.86
C ALA A 75 12.07 6.14 -4.25
N VAL A 76 12.24 5.06 -5.02
CA VAL A 76 11.16 4.13 -5.39
C VAL A 76 10.46 3.59 -4.14
N LEU A 77 11.22 3.08 -3.17
CA LEU A 77 10.68 2.55 -1.91
C LEU A 77 9.80 3.57 -1.19
N ASN A 78 10.25 4.82 -1.07
CA ASN A 78 9.51 5.83 -0.35
C ASN A 78 8.30 6.36 -1.14
N TYR A 79 8.34 6.43 -2.48
CA TYR A 79 7.12 6.71 -3.25
C TYR A 79 6.08 5.59 -3.11
N GLU A 80 6.51 4.33 -3.11
CA GLU A 80 5.64 3.19 -2.89
C GLU A 80 5.00 3.22 -1.49
N ARG A 81 5.77 3.58 -0.45
CA ARG A 81 5.26 3.81 0.90
C ARG A 81 4.28 4.98 0.96
N ALA A 82 4.54 6.07 0.24
CA ALA A 82 3.58 7.18 0.13
C ALA A 82 2.26 6.71 -0.48
N LEU A 83 2.32 5.96 -1.60
CA LEU A 83 1.13 5.41 -2.28
C LEU A 83 0.43 4.29 -1.51
N ARG A 84 1.13 3.63 -0.59
CA ARG A 84 0.54 2.69 0.35
C ARG A 84 -0.39 3.40 1.34
N LEU A 85 0.03 4.57 1.83
CA LEU A 85 -0.76 5.37 2.77
C LEU A 85 -1.83 6.22 2.06
N ASP A 86 -1.52 6.75 0.89
CA ASP A 86 -2.46 7.47 0.03
C ASP A 86 -2.42 6.96 -1.43
N PRO A 87 -3.26 5.97 -1.77
CA PRO A 87 -3.34 5.43 -3.13
C PRO A 87 -3.79 6.44 -4.18
N ASN A 88 -4.38 7.58 -3.80
CA ASN A 88 -4.90 8.58 -4.73
C ASN A 88 -3.91 9.72 -4.99
N ASN A 89 -2.70 9.66 -4.44
CA ASN A 89 -1.68 10.67 -4.66
C ASN A 89 -1.13 10.62 -6.10
N GLU A 90 -1.65 11.49 -6.97
CA GLU A 90 -1.27 11.55 -8.39
C GLU A 90 0.19 11.98 -8.58
N ASP A 91 0.69 12.89 -7.75
CA ASP A 91 2.07 13.38 -7.81
C ASP A 91 3.08 12.28 -7.48
N ALA A 92 2.83 11.52 -6.40
CA ALA A 92 3.66 10.39 -6.01
C ALA A 92 3.66 9.29 -7.09
N ARG A 93 2.50 9.03 -7.72
CA ARG A 93 2.38 8.07 -8.82
C ARG A 93 3.18 8.51 -10.04
N PHE A 94 3.02 9.77 -10.45
CA PHE A 94 3.75 10.32 -11.58
C PHE A 94 5.27 10.28 -11.36
N ASN A 95 5.74 10.70 -10.18
CA ASN A 95 7.16 10.69 -9.87
C ASN A 95 7.73 9.27 -9.75
N LEU A 96 6.98 8.34 -9.17
CA LEU A 96 7.35 6.92 -9.15
C LEU A 96 7.52 6.37 -10.57
N ASP A 97 6.55 6.61 -11.46
CA ASP A 97 6.62 6.17 -12.86
C ASP A 97 7.84 6.77 -13.58
N PHE A 98 8.12 8.05 -13.33
CA PHE A 98 9.30 8.72 -13.86
C PHE A 98 10.62 8.12 -13.35
N VAL A 99 10.71 7.80 -12.06
CA VAL A 99 11.90 7.16 -11.47
C VAL A 99 12.04 5.71 -11.96
N ASN A 100 10.94 4.95 -12.06
CA ASN A 100 10.91 3.61 -12.66
C ASN A 100 11.40 3.62 -14.12
N GLY A 101 11.13 4.69 -14.87
CA GLY A 101 11.68 4.91 -16.20
C GLY A 101 13.22 4.97 -16.24
N LYS A 102 13.88 5.29 -15.13
CA LYS A 102 15.35 5.38 -14.99
C LYS A 102 16.00 4.12 -14.42
N ILE A 103 15.23 3.20 -13.84
CA ILE A 103 15.74 1.93 -13.33
C ILE A 103 16.28 1.10 -14.51
N THR A 104 17.41 0.43 -14.28
CA THR A 104 18.12 -0.36 -15.29
C THR A 104 17.25 -1.50 -15.81
N ASP A 105 16.55 -2.18 -14.92
CA ASP A 105 15.73 -3.34 -15.26
C ASP A 105 14.45 -2.91 -15.99
N LYS A 106 14.29 -3.38 -17.24
CA LYS A 106 13.08 -3.20 -18.05
C LYS A 106 12.24 -4.46 -18.02
N ILE A 107 11.68 -4.75 -16.85
CA ILE A 107 10.83 -5.92 -16.64
C ILE A 107 9.45 -5.62 -17.20
N VAL A 108 9.04 -6.38 -18.21
CA VAL A 108 7.70 -6.29 -18.77
C VAL A 108 6.76 -7.13 -17.90
N PRO A 109 5.76 -6.53 -17.25
CA PRO A 109 4.82 -7.29 -16.43
C PRO A 109 4.02 -8.27 -17.30
N ILE A 110 3.67 -9.43 -16.74
CA ILE A 110 2.76 -10.37 -17.41
C ILE A 110 1.46 -9.65 -17.75
N GLU A 111 1.04 -9.76 -19.02
CA GLU A 111 -0.25 -9.25 -19.47
C GLU A 111 -1.37 -9.89 -18.65
N ARG A 112 -2.13 -9.05 -17.95
CA ARG A 112 -3.30 -9.49 -17.21
C ARG A 112 -4.45 -9.71 -18.18
N PHE A 113 -5.23 -10.74 -17.93
CA PHE A 113 -6.45 -10.99 -18.71
C PHE A 113 -7.41 -9.80 -18.59
N PHE A 114 -8.00 -9.32 -19.70
CA PHE A 114 -8.77 -8.07 -19.71
C PHE A 114 -9.93 -8.02 -18.68
N LEU A 115 -10.56 -9.15 -18.35
CA LEU A 115 -11.61 -9.17 -17.31
C LEU A 115 -11.06 -8.82 -15.93
N TYR A 116 -9.79 -9.11 -15.64
CA TYR A 116 -9.16 -8.70 -14.40
C TYR A 116 -9.15 -7.17 -14.28
N GLU A 117 -8.74 -6.47 -15.33
CA GLU A 117 -8.73 -5.00 -15.36
C GLU A 117 -10.12 -4.41 -15.17
N TRP A 118 -11.15 -5.03 -15.75
CA TRP A 118 -12.54 -4.58 -15.58
C TRP A 118 -13.05 -4.78 -14.16
N VAL A 119 -12.73 -5.93 -13.55
CA VAL A 119 -13.11 -6.23 -12.16
C VAL A 119 -12.35 -5.32 -11.19
N ASP A 120 -11.06 -5.08 -11.42
CA ASP A 120 -10.24 -4.18 -10.62
C ASP A 120 -10.71 -2.73 -10.74
N ALA A 121 -11.03 -2.26 -11.95
CA ALA A 121 -11.60 -0.94 -12.18
C ALA A 121 -12.96 -0.76 -11.47
N LEU A 122 -13.86 -1.75 -11.56
CA LEU A 122 -15.13 -1.74 -10.82
C LEU A 122 -14.88 -1.71 -9.32
N GLY A 123 -13.93 -2.51 -8.85
CA GLY A 123 -13.52 -2.57 -7.45
C GLY A 123 -13.02 -1.23 -6.91
N LYS A 124 -12.33 -0.43 -7.72
CA LYS A 124 -11.82 0.90 -7.37
C LYS A 124 -12.89 2.00 -7.31
N VAL A 125 -14.12 1.75 -7.79
CA VAL A 125 -15.23 2.73 -7.72
C VAL A 125 -15.61 3.06 -6.28
N LEU A 126 -15.49 2.09 -5.37
CA LEU A 126 -15.77 2.25 -3.94
C LEU A 126 -14.54 1.86 -3.13
N THR A 127 -14.37 2.51 -1.98
CA THR A 127 -13.36 2.10 -0.99
C THR A 127 -13.67 0.73 -0.41
N THR A 128 -12.65 0.03 0.11
CA THR A 128 -12.80 -1.30 0.75
C THR A 128 -13.88 -1.29 1.85
N ASN A 129 -13.95 -0.21 2.64
CA ASN A 129 -14.96 -0.05 3.69
C ASN A 129 -16.38 0.11 3.12
N GLN A 130 -16.53 0.84 2.02
CA GLN A 130 -17.83 0.99 1.34
C GLN A 130 -18.31 -0.34 0.73
N TRP A 131 -17.42 -1.14 0.15
CA TRP A 131 -17.74 -2.50 -0.29
C TRP A 131 -18.19 -3.41 0.87
N ALA A 132 -17.50 -3.33 2.02
CA ALA A 132 -17.90 -4.08 3.21
C ALA A 132 -19.32 -3.70 3.68
N TRP A 133 -19.62 -2.40 3.81
CA TRP A 133 -20.96 -1.91 4.18
C TRP A 133 -22.03 -2.30 3.15
N THR A 134 -21.71 -2.21 1.86
CA THR A 134 -22.59 -2.65 0.77
C THR A 134 -22.94 -4.14 0.94
N SER A 135 -21.96 -4.97 1.28
CA SER A 135 -22.19 -6.40 1.51
C SER A 135 -23.17 -6.64 2.67
N VAL A 136 -23.02 -5.90 3.78
CA VAL A 136 -23.83 -6.04 5.00
C VAL A 136 -25.27 -5.58 4.75
N VAL A 137 -25.44 -4.40 4.14
CA VAL A 137 -26.77 -3.84 3.84
C VAL A 137 -27.51 -4.73 2.84
N ALA A 138 -26.83 -5.15 1.77
CA ALA A 138 -27.42 -6.05 0.77
C ALA A 138 -27.83 -7.40 1.41
N PHE A 139 -27.02 -7.94 2.33
CA PHE A 139 -27.36 -9.17 3.05
C PHE A 139 -28.58 -9.00 3.96
N ALA A 140 -28.65 -7.90 4.70
CA ALA A 140 -29.80 -7.60 5.57
C ALA A 140 -31.11 -7.46 4.76
N LEU A 141 -31.05 -6.78 3.61
CA LEU A 141 -32.19 -6.66 2.69
C LEU A 141 -32.57 -8.02 2.06
N PHE A 142 -31.58 -8.84 1.72
CA PHE A 142 -31.79 -10.22 1.29
C PHE A 142 -32.57 -11.01 2.35
N LEU A 143 -32.18 -10.95 3.62
CA LEU A 143 -32.90 -11.63 4.71
C LEU A 143 -34.34 -11.12 4.85
N ALA A 144 -34.57 -9.81 4.75
CA ALA A 144 -35.92 -9.24 4.79
C ALA A 144 -36.82 -9.72 3.63
N LEU A 145 -36.27 -9.82 2.43
CA LEU A 145 -36.98 -10.35 1.26
C LEU A 145 -37.18 -11.86 1.33
N ALA A 146 -36.23 -12.61 1.90
CA ALA A 146 -36.38 -14.03 2.18
C ALA A 146 -37.52 -14.29 3.17
N LEU A 147 -37.61 -13.51 4.26
CA LEU A 147 -38.76 -13.54 5.17
C LEU A 147 -40.07 -13.20 4.45
N THR A 148 -40.05 -12.16 3.60
CA THR A 148 -41.22 -11.80 2.78
C THR A 148 -41.65 -12.95 1.85
N TYR A 149 -40.70 -13.66 1.25
CA TYR A 149 -40.95 -14.83 0.42
C TYR A 149 -41.58 -15.99 1.20
N LEU A 150 -41.14 -16.21 2.45
CA LEU A 150 -41.63 -17.29 3.31
C LEU A 150 -43.02 -17.03 3.88
N PHE A 151 -43.30 -15.80 4.32
CA PHE A 151 -44.54 -15.47 5.04
C PHE A 151 -45.63 -14.82 4.18
N SER A 152 -45.32 -14.32 2.98
CA SER A 152 -46.33 -13.72 2.11
C SER A 152 -47.28 -14.77 1.51
N ARG A 153 -48.59 -14.50 1.59
CA ARG A 153 -49.62 -15.31 0.92
C ARG A 153 -49.81 -14.94 -0.56
N ARG A 154 -49.35 -13.76 -0.99
CA ARG A 154 -49.55 -13.24 -2.35
C ARG A 154 -48.50 -13.83 -3.30
N ARG A 155 -48.93 -14.64 -4.28
CA ARG A 155 -48.04 -15.33 -5.23
C ARG A 155 -47.09 -14.40 -5.99
N TRP A 156 -47.56 -13.23 -6.43
CA TRP A 156 -46.73 -12.26 -7.17
C TRP A 156 -45.61 -11.69 -6.28
N LEU A 157 -45.94 -11.30 -5.04
CA LEU A 157 -44.98 -10.76 -4.08
C LEU A 157 -43.88 -11.77 -3.75
N ARG A 158 -44.22 -13.06 -3.63
CA ARG A 158 -43.22 -14.13 -3.44
C ARG A 158 -42.27 -14.24 -4.64
N LYS A 159 -42.81 -14.25 -5.86
CA LYS A 159 -41.97 -14.34 -7.08
C LYS A 159 -41.02 -13.15 -7.18
N SER A 160 -41.52 -11.94 -7.01
CA SER A 160 -40.69 -10.73 -7.04
C SER A 160 -39.64 -10.73 -5.92
N ALA A 161 -40.04 -11.05 -4.68
CA ALA A 161 -39.13 -11.12 -3.55
C ALA A 161 -38.01 -12.14 -3.77
N PHE A 162 -38.30 -13.30 -4.37
CA PHE A 162 -37.29 -14.31 -4.69
C PHE A 162 -36.22 -13.79 -5.64
N PHE A 163 -36.61 -13.17 -6.77
CA PHE A 163 -35.64 -12.67 -7.76
C PHE A 163 -34.81 -11.50 -7.21
N VAL A 164 -35.43 -10.58 -6.47
CA VAL A 164 -34.71 -9.46 -5.85
C VAL A 164 -33.79 -9.96 -4.72
N ALA A 165 -34.24 -10.91 -3.91
CA ALA A 165 -33.41 -11.54 -2.89
C ALA A 165 -32.19 -12.23 -3.51
N LEU A 166 -32.38 -13.00 -4.58
CA LEU A 166 -31.28 -13.66 -5.29
C LEU A 166 -30.26 -12.66 -5.82
N PHE A 167 -30.72 -11.57 -6.44
CA PHE A 167 -29.84 -10.49 -6.89
C PHE A 167 -29.05 -9.87 -5.74
N LEU A 168 -29.71 -9.50 -4.64
CA LEU A 168 -29.05 -8.90 -3.48
C LEU A 168 -28.09 -9.87 -2.77
N PHE A 169 -28.38 -11.17 -2.79
CA PHE A 169 -27.46 -12.19 -2.29
C PHE A 169 -26.18 -12.23 -3.14
N VAL A 170 -26.29 -12.20 -4.47
CA VAL A 170 -25.13 -12.14 -5.37
C VAL A 170 -24.34 -10.85 -5.15
N VAL A 171 -25.00 -9.69 -5.07
CA VAL A 171 -24.34 -8.41 -4.79
C VAL A 171 -23.60 -8.46 -3.45
N SER A 172 -24.23 -9.02 -2.42
CA SER A 172 -23.59 -9.18 -1.10
C SER A 172 -22.38 -10.09 -1.17
N ALA A 173 -22.49 -11.26 -1.80
CA ALA A 173 -21.40 -12.22 -1.93
C ALA A 173 -20.20 -11.64 -2.71
N VAL A 174 -20.45 -10.97 -3.84
CA VAL A 174 -19.40 -10.32 -4.64
C VAL A 174 -18.74 -9.17 -3.87
N SER A 175 -19.54 -8.31 -3.23
CA SER A 175 -19.03 -7.19 -2.42
C SER A 175 -18.16 -7.68 -1.27
N PHE A 176 -18.60 -8.75 -0.58
CA PHE A 176 -17.85 -9.38 0.50
C PHE A 176 -16.56 -10.01 -0.01
N ALA A 177 -16.63 -10.78 -1.11
CA ALA A 177 -15.46 -11.43 -1.71
C ALA A 177 -14.40 -10.40 -2.09
N TYR A 178 -14.80 -9.29 -2.73
CA TYR A 178 -13.90 -8.20 -3.07
C TYR A 178 -13.30 -7.51 -1.85
N ALA A 179 -14.12 -7.13 -0.86
CA ALA A 179 -13.63 -6.48 0.35
C ALA A 179 -12.64 -7.38 1.11
N PHE A 180 -12.93 -8.68 1.18
CA PHE A 180 -12.06 -9.68 1.80
C PHE A 180 -10.76 -9.89 1.01
N SER A 181 -10.83 -10.04 -0.32
CA SER A 181 -9.64 -10.22 -1.14
C SER A 181 -8.73 -9.00 -1.08
N THR A 182 -9.29 -7.79 -1.18
CA THR A 182 -8.51 -6.55 -1.12
C THR A 182 -7.90 -6.35 0.24
N LYS A 183 -8.62 -6.66 1.33
CA LYS A 183 -8.07 -6.62 2.68
C LYS A 183 -6.88 -7.58 2.82
N ARG A 184 -7.00 -8.83 2.34
CA ARG A 184 -5.89 -9.79 2.36
C ARG A 184 -4.71 -9.32 1.53
N ILE A 185 -4.93 -8.78 0.34
CA ILE A 185 -3.87 -8.22 -0.49
C ILE A 185 -3.16 -7.07 0.25
N LEU A 186 -3.88 -6.22 0.99
CA LEU A 186 -3.28 -5.13 1.75
C LEU A 186 -2.51 -5.60 2.99
N GLU A 187 -2.99 -6.64 3.68
CA GLU A 187 -2.36 -7.20 4.88
C GLU A 187 -1.19 -8.15 4.58
N GLU A 188 -1.27 -8.90 3.47
CA GLU A 188 -0.26 -9.88 3.04
C GLU A 188 0.70 -9.32 1.97
N ARG A 189 0.67 -8.00 1.72
CA ARG A 189 1.55 -7.33 0.76
C ARG A 189 3.01 -7.50 1.19
N ALA A 190 3.70 -8.42 0.53
CA ALA A 190 5.10 -8.73 0.75
C ALA A 190 5.99 -8.12 -0.35
N ASP A 191 5.58 -6.97 -0.87
CA ASP A 191 6.35 -6.24 -1.87
C ASP A 191 7.59 -5.61 -1.21
N ALA A 192 8.70 -5.63 -1.93
CA ALA A 192 9.98 -5.10 -1.51
C ALA A 192 10.69 -4.46 -2.70
N ILE A 193 11.62 -3.56 -2.42
CA ILE A 193 12.47 -2.91 -3.41
C ILE A 193 13.90 -3.40 -3.22
N VAL A 194 14.57 -3.73 -4.32
CA VAL A 194 16.00 -4.03 -4.32
C VAL A 194 16.78 -2.75 -3.99
N MET A 195 17.60 -2.80 -2.95
CA MET A 195 18.36 -1.65 -2.43
C MET A 195 19.82 -1.68 -2.85
N SER A 196 20.35 -2.87 -3.15
CA SER A 196 21.73 -3.05 -3.61
C SER A 196 21.85 -2.75 -5.11
N GLY A 197 22.96 -2.13 -5.51
CA GLY A 197 23.18 -1.66 -6.89
C GLY A 197 22.97 -2.74 -7.96
N SER A 198 23.45 -3.96 -7.70
CA SER A 198 23.18 -5.15 -8.51
C SER A 198 23.22 -6.40 -7.63
N VAL A 199 22.26 -7.31 -7.81
CA VAL A 199 22.15 -8.55 -7.04
C VAL A 199 21.83 -9.71 -7.96
N SER A 200 22.58 -10.79 -7.79
CA SER A 200 22.37 -12.04 -8.53
C SER A 200 21.28 -12.87 -7.85
N VAL A 201 20.21 -13.15 -8.59
CA VAL A 201 19.11 -13.99 -8.14
C VAL A 201 19.46 -15.45 -8.45
N LYS A 202 19.36 -16.32 -7.43
CA LYS A 202 19.83 -17.70 -7.47
C LYS A 202 18.69 -18.71 -7.57
N SER A 203 19.01 -19.92 -8.04
CA SER A 203 18.05 -21.03 -8.12
C SER A 203 17.66 -21.64 -6.77
N SER A 204 18.45 -21.41 -5.72
CA SER A 204 18.30 -22.00 -4.39
C SER A 204 18.75 -21.02 -3.30
N PRO A 205 18.26 -21.16 -2.05
CA PRO A 205 18.65 -20.31 -0.91
C PRO A 205 20.03 -20.68 -0.36
N ASP A 206 21.04 -20.68 -1.24
CA ASP A 206 22.42 -21.01 -0.91
C ASP A 206 23.39 -20.27 -1.82
N GLU A 207 24.58 -19.96 -1.30
CA GLU A 207 25.59 -19.22 -2.05
C GLU A 207 26.12 -19.98 -3.27
N SER A 208 26.09 -21.31 -3.26
CA SER A 208 26.48 -22.15 -4.39
C SER A 208 25.37 -22.33 -5.44
N GLY A 209 24.19 -21.75 -5.22
CA GLY A 209 23.08 -21.77 -6.17
C GLY A 209 23.47 -21.18 -7.52
N THR A 210 22.90 -21.73 -8.60
CA THR A 210 23.15 -21.21 -9.96
C THR A 210 22.50 -19.84 -10.12
N GLU A 211 23.23 -18.91 -10.71
CA GLU A 211 22.72 -17.57 -11.04
C GLU A 211 21.69 -17.68 -12.17
N LEU A 212 20.47 -17.18 -11.93
CA LEU A 212 19.37 -17.19 -12.89
C LEU A 212 19.32 -15.89 -13.68
N PHE A 213 19.36 -14.75 -12.98
CA PHE A 213 19.31 -13.41 -13.55
C PHE A 213 19.80 -12.38 -12.52
N VAL A 214 20.10 -11.16 -12.97
CA VAL A 214 20.57 -10.06 -12.12
C VAL A 214 19.47 -9.01 -12.02
N LEU A 215 19.23 -8.51 -10.81
CA LEU A 215 18.37 -7.36 -10.55
C LEU A 215 19.21 -6.18 -10.08
N HIS A 216 18.72 -4.97 -10.31
CA HIS A 216 19.37 -3.72 -9.93
C HIS A 216 18.53 -2.96 -8.91
N GLU A 217 19.18 -1.99 -8.26
CA GLU A 217 18.55 -1.07 -7.32
C GLU A 217 17.28 -0.45 -7.90
N GLY A 218 16.22 -0.38 -7.09
CA GLY A 218 14.91 0.19 -7.45
C GLY A 218 13.95 -0.80 -8.09
N THR A 219 14.39 -2.02 -8.41
CA THR A 219 13.48 -3.04 -8.92
C THR A 219 12.54 -3.54 -7.84
N LYS A 220 11.24 -3.49 -8.13
CA LYS A 220 10.20 -4.05 -7.26
C LYS A 220 10.13 -5.57 -7.41
N VAL A 221 10.10 -6.25 -6.27
CA VAL A 221 9.94 -7.70 -6.15
C VAL A 221 8.83 -8.02 -5.15
N THR A 222 8.20 -9.19 -5.26
CA THR A 222 7.27 -9.71 -4.25
C THR A 222 7.91 -10.90 -3.56
N ILE A 223 8.05 -10.85 -2.24
CA ILE A 223 8.59 -11.94 -1.41
C ILE A 223 7.51 -13.04 -1.27
N ILE A 224 7.80 -14.25 -1.75
CA ILE A 224 6.92 -15.42 -1.68
C ILE A 224 7.16 -16.19 -0.39
N SER A 225 8.43 -16.47 -0.07
CA SER A 225 8.82 -17.28 1.06
C SER A 225 10.18 -16.85 1.60
N VAL A 226 10.49 -17.25 2.83
CA VAL A 226 11.74 -16.90 3.51
C VAL A 226 12.35 -18.14 4.14
N VAL A 227 13.64 -18.36 3.89
CA VAL A 227 14.43 -19.48 4.44
C VAL A 227 15.76 -18.93 4.96
N GLY A 228 15.88 -18.80 6.28
CA GLY A 228 17.05 -18.16 6.90
C GLY A 228 17.17 -16.70 6.44
N GLU A 229 18.34 -16.35 5.90
CA GLU A 229 18.66 -15.01 5.36
C GLU A 229 18.23 -14.84 3.89
N TRP A 230 17.62 -15.85 3.27
CA TRP A 230 17.21 -15.83 1.87
C TRP A 230 15.71 -15.62 1.72
N GLY A 231 15.32 -14.74 0.80
CA GLY A 231 13.95 -14.55 0.35
C GLY A 231 13.75 -15.14 -1.05
N GLU A 232 12.73 -15.97 -1.22
CA GLU A 232 12.23 -16.33 -2.54
C GLU A 232 11.40 -15.17 -3.06
N ILE A 233 11.78 -14.61 -4.21
CA ILE A 233 11.17 -13.44 -4.79
C ILE A 233 10.54 -13.76 -6.15
N ARG A 234 9.47 -13.04 -6.47
CA ARG A 234 8.85 -13.02 -7.80
C ARG A 234 8.96 -11.62 -8.37
N ILE A 235 9.41 -11.51 -9.61
CA ILE A 235 9.39 -10.26 -10.38
C ILE A 235 8.14 -10.17 -11.28
N ALA A 236 7.90 -8.99 -11.84
CA ALA A 236 6.66 -8.68 -12.55
C ALA A 236 6.41 -9.53 -13.82
N ASP A 237 7.46 -10.06 -14.44
CA ASP A 237 7.39 -10.98 -15.59
C ASP A 237 7.04 -12.43 -15.18
N GLY A 238 6.93 -12.70 -13.88
CA GLY A 238 6.60 -14.01 -13.30
C GLY A 238 7.79 -14.89 -12.95
N ASN A 239 9.02 -14.49 -13.29
CA ASN A 239 10.21 -15.24 -12.91
C ASN A 239 10.40 -15.23 -11.40
N VAL A 240 10.90 -16.36 -10.89
CA VAL A 240 11.09 -16.61 -9.46
C VAL A 240 12.54 -17.02 -9.21
N GLY A 241 13.09 -16.59 -8.09
CA GLY A 241 14.38 -17.07 -7.59
C GLY A 241 14.65 -16.58 -6.18
N TRP A 242 15.86 -16.82 -5.70
CA TRP A 242 16.28 -16.53 -4.33
C TRP A 242 17.28 -15.40 -4.29
N MET A 243 17.14 -14.49 -3.33
CA MET A 243 18.13 -13.45 -3.05
C MET A 243 18.25 -13.19 -1.55
N SER A 244 19.33 -12.54 -1.13
CA SER A 244 19.54 -12.17 0.27
C SER A 244 18.48 -11.16 0.71
N LEU A 245 17.91 -11.35 1.90
CA LEU A 245 16.98 -10.40 2.51
C LEU A 245 17.65 -9.07 2.85
N GLY A 246 18.98 -9.05 3.03
CA GLY A 246 19.73 -7.82 3.28
C GLY A 246 19.81 -6.89 2.06
N ASP A 247 19.55 -7.40 0.86
CA ASP A 247 19.59 -6.65 -0.39
C ASP A 247 18.25 -6.02 -0.77
N ILE A 248 17.18 -6.30 -0.01
CA ILE A 248 15.83 -5.82 -0.27
C ILE A 248 15.24 -5.14 0.96
N GLU A 249 14.42 -4.12 0.75
CA GLU A 249 13.66 -3.48 1.82
C GLU A 249 12.17 -3.55 1.52
N ARG A 250 11.38 -3.99 2.51
CA ARG A 250 9.93 -4.11 2.37
C ARG A 250 9.25 -2.75 2.30
N ILE A 251 8.24 -2.65 1.46
CA ILE A 251 7.33 -1.49 1.37
C ILE A 251 6.45 -1.43 2.60
#